data_AF-A0A094FRI3-F1
#
_entry.id   AF-A0A094FRI3-F1
#
_cell.length_a   1.000
_cell.length_b   1.000
_cell.length_c   1.000
_cell.angle_alpha   90.00
_cell.angle_beta   90.00
_cell.angle_gamma   90.00
#
_symmetry.space_group_name_H-M   'P 1'
#
loop_
_entity.id
_entity.type
_entity.pdbx_description
1 polymer ?
#
loop_
_entity_poly.entity_id
_entity_poly.type
_entity_poly.pdbx_seq_one_letter_code
_entity_poly.pdbx_strand_id
1 'polypeptide(L)'
;MPSPTQDSFSVSDDNMPPSPEKLHVSSGAMQKRSSKNVVLIPQPSDDEDDPLNWPLRKKIIIFACICLAGFAGQMSPNSNQLTFVLQIPTYGKTQADLLNTVAASLAGWMAGPFLFTPFAGLVGRSSVILWSLVGTFACQIWAANMTDPDDFIPFTISRLICGLFGVIPAIVGTGYIMDMFFLHQRGKAFAIFEVLIIFAVVGGGTLGGFIAESKPWEYVFWWTLGPVGGAIILVFLFVEDTTFSRDPNVPRRAPMPKSWFPNRVATFFPGTRTQPTGRFAEF
;
A
#
# COMPACT_ATOMS: atom_id res chain seq x y z
N MET A 1 -55.22 51.56 15.38
CA MET A 1 -54.13 50.64 15.73
C MET A 1 -53.81 49.81 14.49
N PRO A 2 -52.65 50.04 13.85
CA PRO A 2 -52.31 49.45 12.56
C PRO A 2 -51.63 48.10 12.72
N SER A 3 -52.01 47.12 11.90
CA SER A 3 -51.33 45.83 11.71
C SER A 3 -50.29 45.95 10.60
N PRO A 4 -49.02 45.55 10.82
CA PRO A 4 -48.01 45.65 9.78
C PRO A 4 -48.12 44.47 8.79
N THR A 5 -48.09 44.82 7.52
CA THR A 5 -47.89 43.95 6.35
C THR A 5 -46.52 43.25 6.44
N GLN A 6 -46.50 41.92 6.29
CA GLN A 6 -45.27 41.15 6.14
C GLN A 6 -44.73 41.33 4.73
N ASP A 7 -43.65 42.10 4.59
CA ASP A 7 -42.81 42.11 3.40
C ASP A 7 -42.03 40.80 3.29
N SER A 8 -42.14 40.16 2.13
CA SER A 8 -41.38 38.99 1.73
C SER A 8 -39.91 39.35 1.49
N PHE A 9 -39.04 38.99 2.41
CA PHE A 9 -37.60 38.92 2.15
C PHE A 9 -37.31 37.63 1.35
N SER A 10 -37.04 37.78 0.05
CA SER A 10 -36.39 36.75 -0.75
C SER A 10 -34.93 36.70 -0.34
N VAL A 11 -34.52 35.61 0.31
CA VAL A 11 -33.10 35.31 0.50
C VAL A 11 -32.61 34.72 -0.81
N SER A 12 -31.72 35.45 -1.48
CA SER A 12 -30.98 34.97 -2.64
C SER A 12 -30.07 33.80 -2.23
N ASP A 13 -30.18 32.68 -2.94
CA ASP A 13 -29.38 31.46 -2.81
C ASP A 13 -27.88 31.64 -3.20
N ASP A 14 -27.33 32.85 -3.07
CA ASP A 14 -26.00 33.20 -3.58
C ASP A 14 -24.85 32.95 -2.58
N ASN A 15 -25.12 32.40 -1.40
CA ASN A 15 -24.10 32.23 -0.33
C ASN A 15 -23.91 30.79 0.16
N MET A 16 -24.15 29.78 -0.69
CA MET A 16 -23.71 28.42 -0.39
C MET A 16 -22.25 28.23 -0.87
N PRO A 17 -21.32 27.71 -0.03
CA PRO A 17 -19.97 27.41 -0.47
C PRO A 17 -20.01 26.43 -1.65
N PRO A 18 -19.12 26.58 -2.65
CA PRO A 18 -19.16 25.76 -3.86
C PRO A 18 -19.05 24.29 -3.47
N SER A 19 -20.02 23.50 -3.93
CA SER A 19 -19.95 22.04 -3.90
C SER A 19 -18.62 21.61 -4.54
N PRO A 20 -17.96 20.54 -4.04
CA PRO A 20 -16.66 20.15 -4.54
C PRO A 20 -16.74 19.89 -6.04
N GLU A 21 -16.12 20.80 -6.78
CA GLU A 21 -15.53 20.64 -8.10
C GLU A 21 -16.33 19.72 -9.03
N LYS A 22 -17.28 20.30 -9.76
CA LYS A 22 -17.75 19.72 -11.02
C LYS A 22 -16.52 19.63 -11.94
N LEU A 23 -15.88 18.45 -11.95
CA LEU A 23 -14.91 18.07 -12.95
C LEU A 23 -15.44 18.53 -14.32
N HIS A 24 -14.61 19.24 -15.09
CA HIS A 24 -14.90 19.55 -16.48
C HIS A 24 -15.05 18.23 -17.27
N VAL A 25 -16.26 17.68 -17.29
CA VAL A 25 -16.61 16.51 -18.08
C VAL A 25 -17.14 17.00 -19.42
N SER A 26 -16.39 16.69 -20.48
CA SER A 26 -16.78 16.85 -21.88
C SER A 26 -18.27 16.53 -22.11
N SER A 27 -19.05 17.55 -22.46
CA SER A 27 -20.51 17.53 -22.60
C SER A 27 -21.01 16.88 -23.91
N GLY A 28 -20.41 15.77 -24.36
CA GLY A 28 -20.79 15.15 -25.64
C GLY A 28 -20.75 13.62 -25.72
N ALA A 29 -20.16 12.90 -24.76
CA ALA A 29 -20.05 11.45 -24.82
C ALA A 29 -21.12 10.75 -23.95
N MET A 30 -21.85 9.80 -24.51
CA MET A 30 -22.79 8.95 -23.77
C MET A 30 -22.01 8.19 -22.67
N GLN A 31 -22.30 8.51 -21.40
CA GLN A 31 -21.61 7.89 -20.26
C GLN A 31 -21.91 6.39 -20.20
N LYS A 32 -20.87 5.55 -20.12
CA LYS A 32 -21.03 4.11 -19.93
C LYS A 32 -21.65 3.85 -18.54
N ARG A 33 -22.72 3.07 -18.52
CA ARG A 33 -23.46 2.68 -17.32
C ARG A 33 -23.34 1.19 -17.08
N SER A 34 -23.32 0.78 -15.82
CA SER A 34 -23.42 -0.62 -15.42
C SER A 34 -24.79 -1.20 -15.81
N SER A 35 -24.90 -2.54 -15.85
CA SER A 35 -26.16 -3.27 -16.01
C SER A 35 -27.25 -2.84 -15.01
N LYS A 36 -26.86 -2.29 -13.84
CA LYS A 36 -27.76 -1.73 -12.82
C LYS A 36 -28.01 -0.21 -12.97
N ASN A 37 -27.79 0.36 -14.17
CA ASN A 37 -27.96 1.78 -14.50
C ASN A 37 -27.10 2.77 -13.66
N VAL A 38 -26.03 2.27 -13.02
CA VAL A 38 -25.09 3.10 -12.25
C VAL A 38 -24.04 3.69 -13.20
N VAL A 39 -23.81 5.00 -13.12
CA VAL A 39 -22.74 5.67 -13.89
C VAL A 39 -21.38 5.15 -13.43
N LEU A 40 -20.57 4.68 -14.39
CA LEU A 40 -19.22 4.18 -14.10
C LEU A 40 -18.25 5.36 -13.98
N ILE A 41 -17.65 5.50 -12.81
CA ILE A 41 -16.65 6.54 -12.52
C ILE A 41 -15.42 5.83 -11.96
N PRO A 42 -14.23 5.95 -12.58
CA PRO A 42 -13.94 6.57 -13.88
C PRO A 42 -14.63 5.85 -15.04
N GLN A 43 -14.80 6.56 -16.16
CA GLN A 43 -15.31 5.98 -17.40
C GLN A 43 -14.27 4.98 -17.95
N PRO A 44 -14.65 3.72 -18.22
CA PRO A 44 -13.70 2.74 -18.74
C PRO A 44 -13.30 3.08 -20.18
N SER A 45 -12.00 2.99 -20.47
CA SER A 45 -11.47 3.10 -21.83
C SER A 45 -11.94 1.92 -22.70
N ASP A 46 -11.76 2.02 -24.01
CA ASP A 46 -11.96 0.88 -24.93
C ASP A 46 -10.70 -0.01 -25.04
N ASP A 47 -9.61 0.37 -24.37
CA ASP A 47 -8.36 -0.38 -24.34
C ASP A 47 -8.47 -1.62 -23.43
N GLU A 48 -7.96 -2.76 -23.90
CA GLU A 48 -7.95 -4.03 -23.15
C GLU A 48 -6.98 -3.98 -21.96
N ASP A 49 -5.97 -3.10 -22.03
CA ASP A 49 -4.98 -2.87 -20.98
C ASP A 49 -5.53 -2.02 -19.81
N ASP A 50 -6.73 -1.43 -19.91
CA ASP A 50 -7.34 -0.67 -18.82
C ASP A 50 -7.70 -1.61 -17.63
N PRO A 51 -7.15 -1.40 -16.42
CA PRO A 51 -7.48 -2.21 -15.25
C PRO A 51 -8.97 -2.22 -14.88
N LEU A 52 -9.77 -1.24 -15.34
CA LEU A 52 -11.21 -1.25 -15.16
C LEU A 52 -11.91 -2.34 -15.97
N ASN A 53 -11.36 -2.74 -17.11
CA ASN A 53 -11.95 -3.72 -18.03
C ASN A 53 -11.58 -5.17 -17.69
N TRP A 54 -10.62 -5.38 -16.79
CA TRP A 54 -10.16 -6.71 -16.44
C TRP A 54 -11.27 -7.61 -15.86
N PRO A 55 -11.21 -8.93 -16.09
CA PRO A 55 -12.19 -9.86 -15.51
C PRO A 55 -12.11 -9.83 -13.98
N LEU A 56 -13.27 -9.93 -13.33
CA LEU A 56 -13.40 -9.84 -11.86
C LEU A 56 -12.46 -10.82 -11.13
N ARG A 57 -12.27 -12.03 -11.67
CA ARG A 57 -11.34 -13.02 -11.10
C ARG A 57 -9.91 -12.48 -11.01
N LYS A 58 -9.43 -11.82 -12.06
CA LYS A 58 -8.09 -11.21 -12.08
C LYS A 58 -7.99 -10.09 -11.05
N LYS A 59 -9.00 -9.22 -10.97
CA LYS A 59 -9.04 -8.13 -9.97
C LYS A 59 -9.00 -8.66 -8.54
N ILE A 60 -9.76 -9.71 -8.23
CA ILE A 60 -9.81 -10.32 -6.90
C ILE A 60 -8.47 -10.98 -6.55
N ILE A 61 -7.83 -11.69 -7.49
CA ILE A 61 -6.52 -12.31 -7.26
C ILE A 61 -5.46 -11.24 -6.96
N ILE A 62 -5.39 -10.18 -7.78
CA ILE A 62 -4.46 -9.07 -7.55
C ILE A 62 -4.76 -8.40 -6.21
N PHE A 63 -6.02 -8.08 -5.94
CA PHE A 63 -6.43 -7.48 -4.68
C PHE A 63 -6.04 -8.34 -3.47
N ALA A 64 -6.26 -9.65 -3.51
CA ALA A 64 -5.86 -10.58 -2.44
C ALA A 64 -4.34 -10.61 -2.23
N CYS A 65 -3.55 -10.57 -3.31
CA CYS A 65 -2.10 -10.50 -3.23
C CYS A 65 -1.63 -9.19 -2.58
N ILE A 66 -2.25 -8.06 -2.94
CA ILE A 66 -1.97 -6.75 -2.36
C ILE A 66 -2.37 -6.69 -0.88
N CYS A 67 -3.52 -7.26 -0.52
CA CYS A 67 -3.94 -7.41 0.88
C CYS A 67 -2.92 -8.22 1.69
N LEU A 68 -2.47 -9.36 1.16
CA LEU A 68 -1.46 -10.19 1.83
C LEU A 68 -0.11 -9.47 1.93
N ALA A 69 0.30 -8.74 0.89
CA ALA A 69 1.52 -7.93 0.91
C ALA A 69 1.45 -6.82 1.97
N GLY A 70 0.32 -6.11 2.05
CA GLY A 70 0.06 -5.13 3.09
C GLY A 70 0.06 -5.74 4.48
N PHE A 71 -0.62 -6.88 4.65
CA PHE A 71 -0.65 -7.62 5.91
C PHE A 71 0.77 -8.04 6.34
N ALA A 72 1.51 -8.76 5.49
CA ALA A 72 2.84 -9.27 5.84
C ALA A 72 3.86 -8.14 6.06
N GLY A 73 3.78 -7.08 5.25
CA GLY A 73 4.62 -5.89 5.38
C GLY A 73 4.42 -5.17 6.72
N GLN A 74 3.16 -4.96 7.13
CA GLN A 74 2.82 -4.28 8.38
C GLN A 74 3.02 -5.14 9.62
N MET A 75 2.82 -6.45 9.50
CA MET A 75 2.99 -7.37 10.62
C MET A 75 4.46 -7.48 11.07
N SER A 76 5.40 -7.41 10.14
CA SER A 76 6.83 -7.62 10.38
C SER A 76 7.50 -6.61 11.33
N PRO A 77 7.37 -5.28 11.13
CA PRO A 77 7.93 -4.30 12.06
C PRO A 77 7.21 -4.26 13.41
N ASN A 78 5.96 -4.73 13.47
CA ASN A 78 5.13 -4.74 14.68
C ASN A 78 5.27 -6.04 15.50
N SER A 79 5.96 -7.08 14.99
CA SER A 79 6.03 -8.38 15.69
C SER A 79 6.71 -8.30 17.06
N ASN A 80 7.64 -7.36 17.25
CA ASN A 80 8.37 -7.19 18.51
C ASN A 80 7.69 -6.26 19.54
N GLN A 81 6.53 -5.67 19.23
CA GLN A 81 5.92 -4.64 20.08
C GLN A 81 5.57 -5.13 21.49
N LEU A 82 5.22 -6.41 21.65
CA LEU A 82 4.88 -6.99 22.94
C LEU A 82 6.03 -7.77 23.60
N THR A 83 7.11 -8.04 22.85
CA THR A 83 8.17 -8.96 23.27
C THR A 83 9.52 -8.27 23.52
N PHE A 84 9.64 -6.97 23.26
CA PHE A 84 10.90 -6.23 23.39
C PHE A 84 11.55 -6.35 24.78
N VAL A 85 10.76 -6.50 25.85
CA VAL A 85 11.26 -6.64 27.23
C VAL A 85 12.08 -7.94 27.41
N LEU A 86 11.78 -8.99 26.63
CA LEU A 86 12.51 -10.26 26.67
C LEU A 86 13.95 -10.14 26.16
N GLN A 87 14.31 -9.02 25.54
CA GLN A 87 15.65 -8.74 25.02
C GLN A 87 16.57 -8.08 26.07
N ILE A 88 16.05 -7.70 27.24
CA ILE A 88 16.83 -7.10 28.34
C ILE A 88 18.02 -7.99 28.74
N PRO A 89 17.85 -9.30 28.97
CA PRO A 89 18.96 -10.17 29.38
C PRO A 89 20.05 -10.30 28.32
N THR A 90 19.69 -10.20 27.04
CA THR A 90 20.61 -10.34 25.91
C THR A 90 21.49 -9.11 25.76
N TYR A 91 20.90 -7.91 25.76
CA TYR A 91 21.63 -6.68 25.47
C TYR A 91 22.12 -5.94 26.74
N GLY A 92 21.67 -6.36 27.93
CA GLY A 92 22.00 -5.69 29.19
C GLY A 92 21.54 -4.22 29.25
N LYS A 93 20.47 -3.87 28.50
CA LYS A 93 19.93 -2.50 28.38
C LYS A 93 18.70 -2.29 29.23
N THR A 94 18.38 -1.03 29.50
CA THR A 94 17.14 -0.70 30.23
C THR A 94 15.91 -0.94 29.34
N GLN A 95 14.74 -1.08 29.97
CA GLN A 95 13.48 -1.18 29.23
C GLN A 95 13.24 0.05 28.33
N ALA A 96 13.65 1.24 28.77
CA ALA A 96 13.54 2.47 27.98
C ALA A 96 14.41 2.44 26.72
N ASP A 97 15.62 1.89 26.81
CA ASP A 97 16.50 1.72 25.65
C ASP A 97 15.90 0.76 24.63
N LEU A 98 15.32 -0.36 25.07
CA LEU A 98 14.68 -1.32 24.16
C LEU A 98 13.40 -0.78 23.54
N LEU A 99 12.68 0.10 24.24
CA LEU A 99 11.54 0.81 23.66
C LEU A 99 11.98 1.67 22.46
N ASN A 100 13.22 2.19 22.43
CA ASN A 100 13.74 2.91 21.27
C ASN A 100 13.80 2.02 20.02
N THR A 101 13.91 0.69 20.14
CA THR A 101 13.88 -0.23 18.99
C THR A 101 12.50 -0.26 18.32
N VAL A 102 11.43 -0.16 19.13
CA VAL A 102 10.04 -0.08 18.67
C VAL A 102 9.73 1.32 18.15
N ALA A 103 10.24 2.36 18.81
CA ALA A 103 10.13 3.73 18.31
C ALA A 103 10.84 3.89 16.95
N ALA A 104 11.99 3.24 16.76
CA ALA A 104 12.73 3.25 15.51
C ALA A 104 11.95 2.58 14.37
N SER A 105 11.25 1.46 14.62
CA SER A 105 10.38 0.87 13.58
C SER A 105 9.21 1.77 13.22
N LEU A 106 8.59 2.44 14.20
CA LEU A 106 7.53 3.42 13.95
C LEU A 106 8.02 4.66 13.20
N ALA A 107 9.22 5.15 13.51
CA ALA A 107 9.85 6.25 12.79
C ALA A 107 10.11 5.87 11.32
N GLY A 108 10.62 4.66 11.08
CA GLY A 108 10.75 4.10 9.73
C GLY A 108 9.41 3.99 9.02
N TRP A 109 8.38 3.53 9.72
CA TRP A 109 7.01 3.44 9.20
C TRP A 109 6.49 4.82 8.74
N MET A 110 6.70 5.88 9.51
CA MET A 110 6.32 7.23 9.11
C MET A 110 7.15 7.77 7.94
N ALA A 111 8.46 7.49 7.90
CA ALA A 111 9.37 8.01 6.88
C ALA A 111 9.26 7.27 5.53
N GLY A 112 8.91 5.98 5.55
CA GLY A 112 8.88 5.10 4.38
C GLY A 112 8.07 5.66 3.20
N PRO A 113 6.82 6.09 3.41
CA PRO A 113 5.99 6.60 2.32
C PRO A 113 6.59 7.85 1.68
N PHE A 114 7.21 8.76 2.44
CA PHE A 114 7.83 9.96 1.88
C PHE A 114 9.00 9.61 0.96
N LEU A 115 9.77 8.57 1.29
CA LEU A 115 10.89 8.15 0.47
C LEU A 115 10.45 7.37 -0.76
N PHE A 116 9.55 6.38 -0.62
CA PHE A 116 9.27 5.41 -1.69
C PHE A 116 8.04 5.71 -2.56
N THR A 117 7.12 6.56 -2.10
CA THR A 117 5.97 6.99 -2.92
C THR A 117 6.38 7.66 -4.25
N PRO A 118 7.36 8.57 -4.30
CA PRO A 118 7.81 9.12 -5.59
C PRO A 118 8.42 8.05 -6.50
N PHE A 119 9.15 7.07 -5.94
CA PHE A 119 9.68 5.95 -6.73
C PHE A 119 8.58 5.08 -7.34
N ALA A 120 7.42 4.96 -6.70
CA ALA A 120 6.28 4.23 -7.26
C ALA A 120 5.77 4.87 -8.56
N GLY A 121 5.91 6.20 -8.69
CA GLY A 121 5.60 6.93 -9.93
C GLY A 121 6.65 6.81 -11.03
N LEU A 122 7.89 6.43 -10.69
CA LEU A 122 9.02 6.32 -11.63
C LEU A 122 9.27 4.88 -12.11
N VAL A 123 9.30 3.93 -11.17
CA VAL A 123 9.64 2.51 -11.43
C VAL A 123 8.39 1.66 -11.64
N GLY A 124 7.24 2.12 -11.16
CA GLY A 124 5.97 1.40 -11.17
C GLY A 124 5.61 0.82 -9.80
N ARG A 125 4.30 0.75 -9.54
CA ARG A 125 3.75 0.36 -8.24
C ARG A 125 4.07 -1.08 -7.88
N SER A 126 4.05 -1.98 -8.86
CA SER A 126 4.34 -3.42 -8.68
C SER A 126 5.78 -3.68 -8.25
N SER A 127 6.74 -3.03 -8.91
CA SER A 127 8.17 -3.15 -8.59
C SER A 127 8.47 -2.66 -7.18
N VAL A 128 7.93 -1.49 -6.80
CA VAL A 128 8.14 -0.91 -5.47
C VAL A 128 7.61 -1.81 -4.36
N ILE A 129 6.43 -2.43 -4.53
CA ILE A 129 5.88 -3.38 -3.56
C ILE A 129 6.76 -4.64 -3.43
N LEU A 130 7.24 -5.19 -4.56
CA LEU A 130 8.05 -6.40 -4.51
C LEU A 130 9.39 -6.14 -3.80
N TRP A 131 10.10 -5.07 -4.19
CA TRP A 131 11.40 -4.73 -3.59
C TRP A 131 11.28 -4.30 -2.13
N SER A 132 10.19 -3.64 -1.75
CA SER A 132 9.93 -3.35 -0.34
C SER A 132 9.73 -4.63 0.46
N LEU A 133 8.96 -5.60 -0.03
CA LEU A 133 8.80 -6.89 0.64
C LEU A 133 10.11 -7.67 0.77
N VAL A 134 10.96 -7.65 -0.26
CA VAL A 134 12.31 -8.24 -0.21
C VAL A 134 13.17 -7.53 0.85
N GLY A 135 13.11 -6.20 0.91
CA GLY A 135 13.77 -5.40 1.95
C GLY A 135 13.29 -5.76 3.35
N THR A 136 11.99 -5.87 3.56
CA THR A 136 11.38 -6.32 4.82
C THR A 136 11.85 -7.73 5.20
N PHE A 137 11.87 -8.67 4.24
CA PHE A 137 12.34 -10.04 4.46
C PHE A 137 13.81 -10.09 4.90
N ALA A 138 14.68 -9.34 4.22
CA ALA A 138 16.09 -9.24 4.58
C ALA A 138 16.30 -8.60 5.96
N CYS A 139 15.57 -7.53 6.27
CA CYS A 139 15.65 -6.87 7.58
C CYS A 139 15.17 -7.75 8.73
N GLN A 140 14.26 -8.68 8.43
CA GLN A 140 13.74 -9.61 9.42
C GLN A 140 14.72 -10.76 9.68
N ILE A 141 15.40 -11.26 8.64
CA ILE A 141 16.54 -12.18 8.82
C ILE A 141 17.66 -11.49 9.59
N TRP A 142 17.99 -10.25 9.22
CA TRP A 142 19.03 -9.48 9.91
C TRP A 142 18.72 -9.40 11.41
N ALA A 143 17.52 -8.98 11.77
CA ALA A 143 17.05 -8.91 13.14
C ALA A 143 17.15 -10.22 13.93
N ALA A 144 16.80 -11.33 13.28
CA ALA A 144 16.76 -12.63 13.91
C ALA A 144 18.17 -13.16 14.26
N ASN A 145 19.20 -12.63 13.59
CA ASN A 145 20.60 -12.99 13.84
C ASN A 145 21.32 -12.03 14.80
N MET A 146 20.70 -10.91 15.18
CA MET A 146 21.27 -9.97 16.14
C MET A 146 21.01 -10.48 17.56
N THR A 147 21.76 -11.49 17.99
CA THR A 147 21.59 -12.12 19.31
C THR A 147 22.73 -11.82 20.27
N ASP A 148 23.78 -11.12 19.83
CA ASP A 148 24.93 -10.83 20.67
C ASP A 148 24.73 -9.55 21.51
N PRO A 149 25.38 -9.42 22.67
CA PRO A 149 25.21 -8.26 23.56
C PRO A 149 25.54 -6.91 22.90
N ASP A 150 26.48 -6.90 21.96
CA ASP A 150 26.94 -5.71 21.25
C ASP A 150 26.06 -5.35 20.03
N ASP A 151 25.06 -6.19 19.68
CA ASP A 151 24.23 -6.03 18.49
C ASP A 151 23.01 -5.11 18.67
N PHE A 152 22.89 -4.42 19.80
CA PHE A 152 21.75 -3.55 20.07
C PHE A 152 21.54 -2.45 19.00
N ILE A 153 22.62 -1.82 18.56
CA ILE A 153 22.57 -0.76 17.53
C ILE A 153 22.17 -1.34 16.16
N PRO A 154 22.85 -2.37 15.61
CA PRO A 154 22.44 -2.95 14.34
C PRO A 154 21.02 -3.55 14.40
N PHE A 155 20.60 -4.10 15.54
CA PHE A 155 19.21 -4.52 15.74
C PHE A 155 18.23 -3.33 15.60
N THR A 156 18.49 -2.21 16.26
CA THR A 156 17.66 -1.00 16.18
C THR A 156 17.57 -0.46 14.75
N ILE A 157 18.69 -0.43 14.02
CA ILE A 157 18.74 0.00 12.61
C ILE A 157 17.92 -0.95 11.74
N SER A 158 18.03 -2.27 11.94
CA SER A 158 17.25 -3.25 11.19
C SER A 158 15.73 -3.06 11.42
N ARG A 159 15.30 -2.64 12.62
CA ARG A 159 13.89 -2.30 12.90
C ARG A 159 13.44 -1.06 12.16
N LEU A 160 14.25 -0.01 12.13
CA LEU A 160 13.95 1.21 11.39
C LEU A 160 13.76 0.92 9.90
N ILE A 161 14.70 0.19 9.31
CA ILE A 161 14.66 -0.15 7.89
C ILE A 161 13.50 -1.12 7.59
N CYS A 162 13.21 -2.06 8.49
CA CYS A 162 12.04 -2.93 8.36
C CYS A 162 10.73 -2.13 8.33
N GLY A 163 10.58 -1.13 9.20
CA GLY A 163 9.42 -0.23 9.20
C GLY A 163 9.32 0.60 7.91
N LEU A 164 10.45 1.09 7.42
CA LEU A 164 10.56 1.86 6.18
C LEU A 164 10.02 1.09 4.96
N PHE A 165 10.36 -0.19 4.85
CA PHE A 165 9.91 -1.05 3.76
C PHE A 165 8.54 -1.69 4.00
N GLY A 166 8.21 -2.03 5.25
CA GLY A 166 7.01 -2.77 5.62
C GLY A 166 5.70 -2.02 5.35
N VAL A 167 5.73 -0.69 5.38
CA VAL A 167 4.57 0.18 5.12
C VAL A 167 4.22 0.32 3.64
N ILE A 168 5.19 0.16 2.75
CA ILE A 168 5.04 0.49 1.34
C ILE A 168 3.88 -0.25 0.65
N PRO A 169 3.66 -1.55 0.88
CA PRO A 169 2.51 -2.25 0.29
C PRO A 169 1.17 -1.72 0.78
N ALA A 170 1.08 -1.23 2.01
CA ALA A 170 -0.15 -0.63 2.54
C ALA A 170 -0.48 0.68 1.80
N ILE A 171 0.51 1.55 1.60
CA ILE A 171 0.31 2.84 0.94
C ILE A 171 0.10 2.66 -0.56
N VAL A 172 1.00 1.97 -1.25
CA VAL A 172 0.92 1.77 -2.71
C VAL A 172 -0.27 0.89 -3.08
N GLY A 173 -0.67 -0.04 -2.20
CA GLY A 173 -1.84 -0.90 -2.39
C GLY A 173 -3.16 -0.16 -2.53
N THR A 174 -3.31 1.00 -1.89
CA THR A 174 -4.49 1.87 -2.08
C THR A 174 -4.64 2.35 -3.52
N GLY A 175 -3.52 2.55 -4.22
CA GLY A 175 -3.50 2.91 -5.63
C GLY A 175 -4.09 1.83 -6.53
N TYR A 176 -3.80 0.55 -6.25
CA TYR A 176 -4.40 -0.58 -6.97
C TYR A 176 -5.92 -0.62 -6.84
N ILE A 177 -6.44 -0.30 -5.64
CA ILE A 177 -7.89 -0.25 -5.40
C ILE A 177 -8.52 0.86 -6.25
N MET A 178 -7.86 2.02 -6.33
CA MET A 178 -8.33 3.14 -7.14
C MET A 178 -8.31 2.79 -8.64
N ASP A 179 -7.30 2.07 -9.13
CA ASP A 179 -7.19 1.77 -10.55
C ASP A 179 -8.17 0.69 -11.02
N MET A 180 -8.41 -0.34 -10.20
CA MET A 180 -9.17 -1.55 -10.60
C MET A 180 -10.68 -1.46 -10.33
N PHE A 181 -11.11 -0.71 -9.31
CA PHE A 181 -12.51 -0.66 -8.88
C PHE A 181 -13.18 0.67 -9.22
N PHE A 182 -14.46 0.61 -9.58
CA PHE A 182 -15.30 1.79 -9.78
C PHE A 182 -15.66 2.45 -8.44
N LEU A 183 -15.97 3.75 -8.46
CA LEU A 183 -16.26 4.57 -7.27
C LEU A 183 -17.26 3.91 -6.30
N HIS A 184 -18.34 3.34 -6.81
CA HIS A 184 -19.37 2.67 -6.01
C HIS A 184 -18.91 1.36 -5.34
N GLN A 185 -17.80 0.77 -5.78
CA GLN A 185 -17.21 -0.46 -5.21
C GLN A 185 -15.99 -0.17 -4.32
N ARG A 186 -15.29 0.95 -4.59
CA ARG A 186 -14.05 1.33 -3.89
C ARG A 186 -14.20 1.37 -2.37
N GLY A 187 -15.30 1.93 -1.86
CA GLY A 187 -15.53 2.00 -0.40
C GLY A 187 -15.49 0.64 0.28
N LYS A 188 -16.08 -0.40 -0.33
CA LYS A 188 -16.03 -1.76 0.21
C LYS A 188 -14.63 -2.37 0.12
N ALA A 189 -13.94 -2.15 -1.00
CA ALA A 189 -12.58 -2.65 -1.19
C ALA A 189 -11.60 -2.00 -0.19
N PHE A 190 -11.70 -0.69 0.03
CA PHE A 190 -10.93 0.02 1.05
C PHE A 190 -11.22 -0.48 2.46
N ALA A 191 -12.49 -0.67 2.81
CA ALA A 191 -12.84 -1.18 4.13
C ALA A 191 -12.24 -2.58 4.39
N ILE A 192 -12.34 -3.49 3.41
CA ILE A 192 -11.74 -4.84 3.54
C ILE A 192 -10.22 -4.76 3.67
N PHE A 193 -9.58 -3.92 2.85
CA PHE A 193 -8.14 -3.74 2.88
C PHE A 193 -7.68 -3.21 4.25
N GLU A 194 -8.33 -2.15 4.75
CA GLU A 194 -7.97 -1.53 6.02
C GLU A 194 -8.18 -2.46 7.22
N VAL A 195 -9.26 -3.23 7.24
CA VAL A 195 -9.50 -4.25 8.28
C VAL A 195 -8.35 -5.26 8.35
N LEU A 196 -7.85 -5.71 7.19
CA LEU A 196 -6.72 -6.63 7.15
C LEU A 196 -5.42 -5.97 7.62
N ILE A 197 -5.18 -4.70 7.28
CA ILE A 197 -4.02 -3.95 7.76
C ILE A 197 -4.05 -3.78 9.27
N ILE A 198 -5.19 -3.38 9.85
CA ILE A 198 -5.35 -3.27 11.31
C ILE A 198 -5.14 -4.62 11.98
N PHE A 199 -5.70 -5.69 11.40
CA PHE A 199 -5.49 -7.05 11.90
C PHE A 199 -4.01 -7.46 11.84
N ALA A 200 -3.24 -6.99 10.86
CA ALA A 200 -1.80 -7.23 10.78
C ALA A 200 -1.01 -6.56 11.92
N VAL A 201 -1.36 -5.31 12.25
CA VAL A 201 -0.68 -4.55 13.31
C VAL A 201 -0.91 -5.22 14.67
N VAL A 202 -2.16 -5.58 14.98
CA VAL A 202 -2.50 -6.28 16.23
C VAL A 202 -1.99 -7.71 16.23
N GLY A 203 -2.17 -8.42 15.11
CA GLY A 203 -1.79 -9.82 14.95
C GLY A 203 -0.28 -10.05 15.04
N GLY A 204 0.53 -9.11 14.52
CA GLY A 204 1.99 -9.21 14.58
C GLY A 204 2.51 -9.29 16.02
N GLY A 205 2.14 -8.32 16.86
CA GLY A 205 2.55 -8.31 18.27
C GLY A 205 1.94 -9.47 19.06
N THR A 206 0.66 -9.77 18.85
CA THR A 206 -0.05 -10.83 19.58
C THR A 206 0.53 -12.22 19.31
N LEU A 207 0.74 -12.57 18.04
CA LEU A 207 1.36 -13.84 17.67
C LEU A 207 2.84 -13.91 18.08
N GLY A 208 3.55 -12.77 18.00
CA GLY A 208 4.91 -12.65 18.52
C GLY A 208 4.99 -12.98 20.02
N GLY A 209 4.07 -12.42 20.83
CA GLY A 209 3.97 -12.72 22.26
C GLY A 209 3.73 -14.20 22.55
N PHE A 210 2.80 -14.84 21.84
CA PHE A 210 2.52 -16.27 21.99
C PHE A 210 3.72 -17.15 21.63
N ILE A 211 4.48 -16.81 20.58
CA ILE A 211 5.70 -17.53 20.22
C ILE A 211 6.77 -17.35 21.29
N ALA A 212 6.94 -16.13 21.79
CA ALA A 212 7.97 -15.82 22.78
C ALA A 212 7.72 -16.44 24.17
N GLU A 213 6.49 -16.89 24.46
CA GLU A 213 6.20 -17.67 25.67
C GLU A 213 6.83 -19.07 25.61
N SER A 214 6.87 -19.69 24.43
CA SER A 214 7.31 -21.09 24.26
C SER A 214 8.69 -21.23 23.62
N LYS A 215 9.21 -20.17 22.99
CA LYS A 215 10.46 -20.14 22.25
C LYS A 215 11.28 -18.90 22.61
N PRO A 216 12.60 -18.93 22.37
CA PRO A 216 13.43 -17.74 22.46
C PRO A 216 12.90 -16.58 21.61
N TRP A 217 13.18 -15.35 22.04
CA TRP A 217 12.60 -14.13 21.47
C TRP A 217 12.97 -13.92 20.00
N GLU A 218 14.10 -14.46 19.53
CA GLU A 218 14.52 -14.39 18.13
C GLU A 218 13.54 -15.09 17.17
N TYR A 219 12.79 -16.10 17.65
CA TYR A 219 11.77 -16.79 16.85
C TYR A 219 10.60 -15.88 16.46
N VAL A 220 10.41 -14.76 17.16
CA VAL A 220 9.43 -13.71 16.81
C VAL A 220 9.76 -13.03 15.47
N PHE A 221 11.00 -13.13 15.00
CA PHE A 221 11.41 -12.63 13.69
C PHE A 221 11.38 -13.72 12.62
N TRP A 222 11.68 -14.97 12.99
CA TRP A 222 11.68 -16.09 12.06
C TRP A 222 10.27 -16.43 11.52
N TRP A 223 9.23 -16.38 12.36
CA TRP A 223 7.89 -16.77 11.92
C TRP A 223 7.31 -15.80 10.87
N THR A 224 7.66 -14.51 10.92
CA THR A 224 7.14 -13.52 9.97
C THR A 224 7.73 -13.68 8.57
N LEU A 225 8.83 -14.44 8.41
CA LEU A 225 9.40 -14.77 7.10
C LEU A 225 8.44 -15.60 6.24
N GLY A 226 7.64 -16.47 6.85
CA GLY A 226 6.65 -17.27 6.13
C GLY A 226 5.64 -16.42 5.34
N PRO A 227 4.85 -15.56 6.01
CA PRO A 227 3.89 -14.70 5.33
C PRO A 227 4.54 -13.66 4.41
N VAL A 228 5.71 -13.11 4.75
CA VAL A 228 6.43 -12.17 3.86
C VAL A 228 6.94 -12.89 2.61
N GLY A 229 7.57 -14.06 2.75
CA GLY A 229 8.04 -14.88 1.64
C GLY A 229 6.90 -15.33 0.73
N GLY A 230 5.78 -15.76 1.33
CA GLY A 230 4.55 -16.08 0.61
C GLY A 230 4.01 -14.87 -0.17
N ALA A 231 4.01 -13.68 0.44
CA ALA A 231 3.62 -12.44 -0.23
C ALA A 231 4.56 -12.11 -1.40
N ILE A 232 5.88 -12.25 -1.25
CA ILE A 232 6.86 -12.02 -2.33
C ILE A 232 6.55 -12.92 -3.54
N ILE A 233 6.34 -14.22 -3.30
CA ILE A 233 6.04 -15.19 -4.35
C ILE A 233 4.72 -14.85 -5.05
N LEU A 234 3.66 -14.58 -4.28
CA LEU A 234 2.34 -14.28 -4.83
C LEU A 234 2.31 -12.95 -5.59
N VAL A 235 3.00 -11.93 -5.08
CA VAL A 235 3.17 -10.64 -5.77
C VAL A 235 3.90 -10.87 -7.09
N PHE A 236 5.03 -11.59 -7.09
CA PHE A 236 5.78 -11.88 -8.31
C PHE A 236 4.96 -12.67 -9.34
N LEU A 237 4.15 -13.65 -8.91
CA LEU A 237 3.39 -14.51 -9.81
C LEU A 237 2.12 -13.87 -10.36
N PHE A 238 1.43 -13.03 -9.59
CA PHE A 238 0.06 -12.59 -9.91
C PHE A 238 -0.11 -11.08 -10.08
N VAL A 239 0.72 -10.24 -9.44
CA VAL A 239 0.52 -8.78 -9.49
C VAL A 239 1.06 -8.21 -10.80
N GLU A 240 0.21 -7.50 -11.52
CA GLU A 240 0.57 -6.74 -12.73
C GLU A 240 0.47 -5.25 -12.43
N ASP A 241 1.26 -4.41 -13.11
CA ASP A 241 1.21 -2.95 -12.89
C ASP A 241 -0.13 -2.40 -13.40
N THR A 242 -0.84 -1.67 -12.53
CA THR A 242 -2.14 -1.05 -12.83
C THR A 242 -2.04 0.39 -13.31
N THR A 243 -0.83 0.94 -13.45
CA THR A 243 -0.67 2.33 -13.89
C THR A 243 -1.12 2.50 -15.34
N PHE A 244 -2.31 3.06 -15.54
CA PHE A 244 -2.89 3.33 -16.85
C PHE A 244 -3.37 4.79 -16.95
N SER A 245 -2.76 5.57 -17.84
CA SER A 245 -3.17 6.95 -18.11
C SER A 245 -4.38 6.96 -19.04
N ARG A 246 -5.54 7.40 -18.53
CA ARG A 246 -6.78 7.54 -19.33
C ARG A 246 -6.90 8.89 -20.04
N ASP A 247 -5.97 9.80 -19.80
CA ASP A 247 -5.91 11.08 -20.50
C ASP A 247 -5.27 10.89 -21.88
N PRO A 248 -5.96 11.24 -22.99
CA PRO A 248 -5.41 11.12 -24.34
C PRO A 248 -4.17 11.97 -24.58
N ASN A 249 -3.90 12.99 -23.75
CA ASN A 249 -2.75 13.89 -23.89
C ASN A 249 -1.47 13.36 -23.22
N VAL A 250 -1.54 12.28 -22.45
CA VAL A 250 -0.39 11.71 -21.75
C VAL A 250 0.25 10.61 -22.62
N PRO A 251 1.59 10.56 -22.76
CA PRO A 251 2.24 9.51 -23.55
C PRO A 251 1.84 8.13 -23.04
N ARG A 252 1.45 7.23 -23.95
CA ARG A 252 1.10 5.86 -23.61
C ARG A 252 2.35 5.07 -23.21
N ARG A 253 2.17 4.14 -22.28
CA ARG A 253 3.21 3.17 -21.89
C ARG A 253 3.65 2.34 -23.11
N ALA A 254 4.94 1.98 -23.18
CA ALA A 254 5.42 1.04 -24.18
C ALA A 254 4.74 -0.34 -24.02
N PRO A 255 4.38 -1.03 -25.12
CA PRO A 255 3.69 -2.32 -25.03
C PRO A 255 4.54 -3.35 -24.29
N MET A 256 3.93 -4.06 -23.34
CA MET A 256 4.59 -5.12 -22.58
C MET A 256 4.85 -6.36 -23.44
N PRO A 257 5.92 -7.12 -23.19
CA PRO A 257 6.16 -8.40 -23.86
C PRO A 257 4.98 -9.36 -23.64
N LYS A 258 4.52 -10.05 -24.69
CA LYS A 258 3.42 -11.03 -24.58
C LYS A 258 3.81 -12.33 -23.86
N SER A 259 5.10 -12.64 -23.76
CA SER A 259 5.60 -13.82 -23.06
C SER A 259 5.61 -13.60 -21.55
N TRP A 260 5.23 -14.64 -20.79
CA TRP A 260 5.04 -14.56 -19.34
C TRP A 260 6.28 -14.11 -18.58
N PHE A 261 7.44 -14.74 -18.81
CA PHE A 261 8.67 -14.44 -18.07
C PHE A 261 9.26 -13.06 -18.42
N PRO A 262 9.38 -12.67 -19.70
CA PRO A 262 9.81 -11.32 -20.07
C PRO A 262 8.89 -10.21 -19.55
N ASN A 263 7.58 -10.47 -19.44
CA ASN A 263 6.62 -9.52 -18.85
C ASN A 263 6.87 -9.32 -17.36
N ARG A 264 7.09 -10.42 -16.60
CA ARG A 264 7.44 -10.34 -15.17
C ARG A 264 8.75 -9.61 -14.93
N VAL A 265 9.78 -9.90 -15.73
CA VAL A 265 11.06 -9.18 -15.64
C VAL A 265 10.87 -7.70 -15.95
N ALA A 266 10.13 -7.35 -17.00
CA ALA A 266 9.85 -5.97 -17.37
C ALA A 266 8.94 -5.22 -16.37
N THR A 267 8.16 -5.94 -15.57
CA THR A 267 7.25 -5.38 -14.55
C THR A 267 7.95 -5.12 -13.22
N PHE A 268 8.92 -5.96 -12.85
CA PHE A 268 9.53 -5.92 -11.52
C PHE A 268 10.97 -5.41 -11.50
N PHE A 269 11.75 -5.56 -12.58
CA PHE A 269 13.11 -5.05 -12.64
C PHE A 269 13.13 -3.60 -13.15
N PRO A 270 14.01 -2.74 -12.59
CA PRO A 270 14.08 -1.34 -12.95
C PRO A 270 14.48 -1.20 -14.43
N GLY A 271 13.50 -0.80 -15.23
CA GLY A 271 13.63 -0.49 -16.65
C GLY A 271 12.36 0.26 -17.02
N THR A 272 12.53 1.44 -17.62
CA THR A 272 11.54 2.51 -17.90
C THR A 272 10.36 2.13 -18.80
N ARG A 273 9.97 0.86 -18.87
CA ARG A 273 8.86 0.37 -19.69
C ARG A 273 7.51 0.35 -18.96
N THR A 274 7.48 0.55 -17.64
CA THR A 274 6.24 0.57 -16.84
C THR A 274 5.55 1.93 -16.81
N GLN A 275 6.31 3.01 -16.93
CA GLN A 275 5.82 4.38 -16.86
C GLN A 275 6.06 5.12 -18.20
N PRO A 276 5.22 6.10 -18.55
CA PRO A 276 5.46 6.97 -19.71
C PRO A 276 6.82 7.66 -19.63
N THR A 277 7.61 7.59 -20.69
CA THR A 277 8.85 8.38 -20.85
C THR A 277 8.53 9.88 -20.77
N GLY A 278 9.06 10.58 -19.76
CA GLY A 278 8.89 12.04 -19.61
C GLY A 278 8.62 12.53 -18.18
N ARG A 279 8.17 11.66 -17.28
CA ARG A 279 7.81 12.03 -15.88
C ARG A 279 8.99 12.47 -15.00
N PHE A 280 10.23 12.28 -15.46
CA PHE A 280 11.43 12.83 -14.81
C PHE A 280 11.52 14.36 -14.89
N ALA A 281 10.80 15.01 -15.81
CA ALA A 281 10.85 16.46 -16.01
C ALA A 281 9.81 17.25 -15.20
N GLU A 282 8.93 16.57 -14.45
CA GLU A 282 7.84 17.19 -13.68
C GLU A 282 8.11 17.26 -12.17
N PHE A 283 9.27 16.79 -11.70
CA PHE A 283 9.71 16.87 -10.30
C PHE A 283 10.87 17.85 -10.12
#